data_AF-A0A538L9D1-F1
#
_entry.id   AF-A0A538L9D1-F1
#
_cell.length_a   1.000
_cell.length_b   1.000
_cell.length_c   1.000
_cell.angle_alpha   90.00
_cell.angle_beta   90.00
_cell.angle_gamma   90.00
#
_symmetry.space_group_name_H-M   'P 1'
#
loop_
_entity.id
_entity.type
_entity.pdbx_description
1 polymer ?
#
loop_
_entity_poly.entity_id
_entity_poly.type
_entity_poly.pdbx_seq_one_letter_code
_entity_poly.pdbx_strand_id
1 'polypeptide(L)'
;MHSRRARRCRRRRASSRAAPASGRTRRRRCDRHAACPPRAPASRESVQRPRGRPRTRVRHSARAACARTGSVGTVSHRTKVWVALGTVYLIWGSTYLGIELAGETIPPLFAVGTRFVAAGLLMAAITVQRRGVHVFRVRPVELATAALVGLLLPGANAILFVAERHVPTGVSSLIIGSVPLWVVLLRTAAADRPPTRSLIGVGIGFAGLALLVRPSGGAPLWAMLIVVCSAMTWATGAFLSSRLPMPSDSFAATSIEMLVGGAILLPIGIATTHPHFADFSARSIFGWFYLVTFGSLVGYTAFVWLLDNAPLGTVATYAYVNPIVAIALGAIVLHESPTWTTGIGALLVLACVALVVRTEAIPPEAEAIGAGAAELELTRQ
;
A
#
# COMPACT_ATOMS: atom_id res chain seq x y z
N MET A 1 -4.95 -81.10 18.49
CA MET A 1 -6.28 -80.44 18.57
C MET A 1 -6.67 -79.93 17.17
N HIS A 2 -7.96 -80.11 16.83
CA HIS A 2 -8.72 -79.94 15.57
C HIS A 2 -8.09 -79.20 14.35
N SER A 3 -8.01 -79.81 13.16
CA SER A 3 -9.04 -79.92 12.07
C SER A 3 -9.18 -78.60 11.26
N ARG A 4 -9.35 -78.49 9.94
CA ARG A 4 -9.53 -79.38 8.76
C ARG A 4 -9.60 -78.45 7.51
N ARG A 5 -9.15 -78.96 6.34
CA ARG A 5 -9.71 -78.79 4.95
C ARG A 5 -9.75 -77.37 4.33
N ALA A 6 -9.09 -77.08 3.21
CA ALA A 6 -9.23 -77.57 1.82
C ALA A 6 -10.50 -77.13 1.06
N ARG A 7 -10.33 -76.48 -0.11
CA ARG A 7 -10.94 -76.76 -1.46
C ARG A 7 -11.11 -75.48 -2.31
N ARG A 8 -10.49 -75.44 -3.50
CA ARG A 8 -11.02 -75.61 -4.88
C ARG A 8 -11.88 -74.42 -5.38
N CYS A 9 -11.50 -73.67 -6.40
CA CYS A 9 -11.34 -73.99 -7.83
C CYS A 9 -12.68 -74.17 -8.58
N ARG A 10 -12.98 -73.27 -9.54
CA ARG A 10 -13.37 -73.53 -10.96
C ARG A 10 -14.41 -72.56 -11.56
N ARG A 11 -14.04 -72.03 -12.74
CA ARG A 11 -14.74 -72.03 -14.06
C ARG A 11 -16.06 -71.22 -14.17
N ARG A 12 -16.47 -70.64 -15.30
CA ARG A 12 -16.37 -70.96 -16.75
C ARG A 12 -16.74 -69.64 -17.52
N ARG A 13 -16.06 -69.29 -18.63
CA ARG A 13 -16.53 -69.40 -20.05
C ARG A 13 -17.86 -68.67 -20.36
N ALA A 14 -18.09 -68.00 -21.48
CA ALA A 14 -17.35 -67.73 -22.73
C ALA A 14 -18.23 -66.83 -23.64
N SER A 15 -17.62 -66.27 -24.70
CA SER A 15 -18.17 -66.08 -26.07
C SER A 15 -19.43 -65.22 -26.28
N SER A 16 -19.64 -64.44 -27.34
CA SER A 16 -18.90 -64.16 -28.59
C SER A 16 -19.73 -63.17 -29.43
N ARG A 17 -19.01 -62.35 -30.22
CA ARG A 17 -19.27 -62.00 -31.65
C ARG A 17 -20.52 -61.20 -32.09
N ALA A 18 -20.17 -60.21 -32.93
CA ALA A 18 -20.73 -59.87 -34.26
C ALA A 18 -21.68 -58.66 -34.39
N ALA A 19 -21.28 -57.78 -35.31
CA ALA A 19 -21.97 -56.63 -35.91
C ALA A 19 -22.95 -57.07 -37.04
N PRO A 20 -23.29 -56.24 -38.04
CA PRO A 20 -24.06 -54.98 -38.11
C PRO A 20 -25.27 -55.08 -39.10
N ALA A 21 -26.15 -54.05 -39.20
CA ALA A 21 -26.98 -53.65 -40.37
C ALA A 21 -28.13 -52.71 -39.89
N SER A 22 -28.35 -51.48 -40.39
CA SER A 22 -28.84 -51.00 -41.71
C SER A 22 -30.30 -50.51 -41.63
N GLY A 23 -30.61 -49.36 -42.28
CA GLY A 23 -31.98 -48.90 -42.54
C GLY A 23 -32.14 -47.38 -42.55
N ARG A 24 -31.67 -46.65 -43.57
CA ARG A 24 -32.48 -46.11 -44.70
C ARG A 24 -33.70 -45.26 -44.29
N THR A 25 -33.66 -43.97 -44.63
CA THR A 25 -34.65 -43.33 -45.53
C THR A 25 -34.00 -42.16 -46.31
N ARG A 26 -34.22 -42.20 -47.63
CA ARG A 26 -33.86 -41.19 -48.64
C ARG A 26 -35.02 -40.21 -48.79
N ARG A 27 -34.73 -38.94 -49.07
CA ARG A 27 -35.31 -38.22 -50.23
C ARG A 27 -34.39 -37.07 -50.66
N ARG A 28 -34.10 -37.07 -51.96
CA ARG A 28 -33.29 -36.10 -52.72
C ARG A 28 -34.20 -34.96 -53.20
N ARG A 29 -33.67 -33.74 -53.32
CA ARG A 29 -33.60 -33.01 -54.61
C ARG A 29 -32.62 -31.83 -54.51
N CYS A 30 -31.74 -31.76 -55.50
CA CYS A 30 -30.88 -30.62 -55.79
C CYS A 30 -31.72 -29.45 -56.29
N ASP A 31 -31.24 -28.22 -56.07
CA ASP A 31 -31.02 -27.28 -57.17
C ASP A 31 -29.92 -26.27 -56.80
N ARG A 32 -29.04 -26.06 -57.79
CA ARG A 32 -27.93 -25.10 -57.82
C ARG A 32 -28.50 -23.75 -58.28
N HIS A 33 -27.98 -22.63 -57.77
CA HIS A 33 -27.31 -21.57 -58.57
C HIS A 33 -27.15 -20.24 -57.81
N ALA A 34 -25.93 -19.70 -57.96
CA ALA A 34 -25.57 -18.28 -58.15
C ALA A 34 -25.93 -17.28 -57.02
N ALA A 35 -24.95 -16.76 -56.28
CA ALA A 35 -23.98 -15.71 -56.63
C ALA A 35 -24.50 -14.28 -56.36
N CYS A 36 -23.69 -13.59 -55.57
CA CYS A 36 -23.75 -12.19 -55.15
C CYS A 36 -23.76 -11.21 -56.35
N PRO A 37 -24.54 -10.12 -56.33
CA PRO A 37 -24.31 -9.00 -57.24
C PRO A 37 -23.53 -7.85 -56.55
N PRO A 38 -22.54 -7.25 -57.24
CA PRO A 38 -21.82 -6.07 -56.79
C PRO A 38 -22.42 -4.74 -57.30
N ARG A 39 -21.93 -3.67 -56.66
CA ARG A 39 -22.04 -2.22 -56.90
C ARG A 39 -22.41 -1.75 -58.32
N ALA A 40 -23.32 -0.76 -58.37
CA ALA A 40 -23.59 0.08 -59.53
C ALA A 40 -22.65 1.31 -59.60
N PRO A 41 -22.36 1.87 -60.80
CA PRO A 41 -21.42 2.97 -61.02
C PRO A 41 -22.06 4.34 -61.32
N ALA A 42 -21.24 5.37 -61.10
CA ALA A 42 -21.15 6.66 -61.81
C ALA A 42 -22.29 7.71 -61.71
N SER A 43 -21.93 8.87 -61.15
CA SER A 43 -22.14 10.15 -61.85
C SER A 43 -20.99 11.13 -61.52
N ARG A 44 -20.33 11.60 -62.58
CA ARG A 44 -19.39 12.72 -62.56
C ARG A 44 -20.24 13.98 -62.71
N GLU A 45 -20.16 14.91 -61.77
CA GLU A 45 -20.55 16.30 -62.02
C GLU A 45 -19.42 17.25 -61.62
N SER A 46 -18.95 17.92 -62.66
CA SER A 46 -18.01 19.02 -62.67
C SER A 46 -18.71 20.30 -62.23
N VAL A 47 -18.23 20.97 -61.17
CA VAL A 47 -18.54 22.39 -60.95
C VAL A 47 -17.27 23.18 -60.65
N GLN A 48 -17.19 24.28 -61.39
CA GLN A 48 -16.09 25.19 -61.64
C GLN A 48 -15.57 25.96 -60.41
N ARG A 49 -14.27 26.26 -60.45
CA ARG A 49 -13.62 27.34 -59.70
C ARG A 49 -13.95 28.70 -60.32
N PRO A 50 -14.02 29.79 -59.53
CA PRO A 50 -13.66 31.11 -60.01
C PRO A 50 -12.31 31.57 -59.44
N ARG A 51 -11.49 32.14 -60.33
CA ARG A 51 -10.28 32.92 -60.04
C ARG A 51 -10.67 34.40 -59.85
N GLY A 52 -10.03 35.09 -58.90
CA GLY A 52 -9.50 36.45 -59.15
C GLY A 52 -9.90 37.62 -58.23
N ARG A 53 -9.02 37.91 -57.24
CA ARG A 53 -8.44 39.23 -56.81
C ARG A 53 -9.39 40.36 -56.29
N PRO A 54 -8.89 41.41 -55.56
CA PRO A 54 -7.52 41.76 -55.20
C PRO A 54 -7.24 42.01 -53.69
N ARG A 55 -5.95 42.19 -53.40
CA ARG A 55 -5.33 42.54 -52.12
C ARG A 55 -5.77 43.90 -51.59
N THR A 56 -6.15 43.97 -50.31
CA THR A 56 -6.02 45.18 -49.48
C THR A 56 -5.12 44.88 -48.29
N ARG A 57 -3.96 45.54 -48.28
CA ARG A 57 -3.03 45.60 -47.16
C ARG A 57 -3.68 46.41 -46.04
N VAL A 58 -3.99 45.77 -44.92
CA VAL A 58 -4.12 46.48 -43.64
C VAL A 58 -2.94 46.05 -42.77
N ARG A 59 -1.93 46.93 -42.71
CA ARG A 59 -0.84 46.85 -41.74
C ARG A 59 -1.40 47.27 -40.38
N HIS A 60 -1.80 46.32 -39.56
CA HIS A 60 -1.82 46.54 -38.10
C HIS A 60 -0.48 46.10 -37.52
N SER A 61 0.47 47.02 -37.56
CA SER A 61 1.61 47.03 -36.64
C SER A 61 1.10 47.41 -35.25
N ALA A 62 0.55 46.44 -34.53
CA ALA A 62 0.25 46.56 -33.11
C ALA A 62 1.11 45.56 -32.35
N ARG A 63 2.31 46.05 -31.99
CA ARG A 63 3.14 45.65 -30.84
C ARG A 63 2.81 44.26 -30.28
N ALA A 64 3.57 43.26 -30.74
CA ALA A 64 3.92 42.10 -29.93
C ALA A 64 4.78 42.59 -28.75
N ALA A 65 4.14 43.23 -27.77
CA ALA A 65 4.71 43.42 -26.46
C ALA A 65 4.82 42.03 -25.86
N CYS A 66 6.08 41.60 -25.76
CA CYS A 66 6.54 40.36 -25.17
C CYS A 66 6.04 40.27 -23.72
N ALA A 67 4.78 39.85 -23.54
CA ALA A 67 4.32 39.27 -22.29
C ALA A 67 4.98 37.90 -22.21
N ARG A 68 6.25 37.89 -21.80
CA ARG A 68 6.84 36.78 -21.06
C ARG A 68 6.08 36.72 -19.74
N THR A 69 4.84 36.25 -19.79
CA THR A 69 4.24 35.58 -18.64
C THR A 69 5.19 34.42 -18.38
N GLY A 70 6.03 34.60 -17.35
CA GLY A 70 6.88 33.52 -16.88
C GLY A 70 5.98 32.32 -16.71
N SER A 71 6.18 31.28 -17.53
CA SER A 71 5.60 30.01 -17.19
C SER A 71 6.23 29.66 -15.85
N VAL A 72 5.44 29.74 -14.78
CA VAL A 72 5.81 29.11 -13.53
C VAL A 72 6.02 27.66 -13.93
N GLY A 73 7.28 27.25 -14.05
CA GLY A 73 7.66 25.97 -14.64
C GLY A 73 6.85 24.88 -13.96
N THR A 74 5.95 24.25 -14.71
CA THR A 74 5.16 23.16 -14.16
C THR A 74 6.13 22.06 -13.79
N VAL A 75 6.27 21.82 -12.48
CA VAL A 75 7.16 20.79 -11.94
C VAL A 75 6.81 19.47 -12.63
N SER A 76 7.81 18.82 -13.26
CA SER A 76 7.62 17.55 -13.97
C SER A 76 7.00 16.51 -13.04
N HIS A 77 6.11 15.66 -13.57
CA HIS A 77 5.48 14.57 -12.81
C HIS A 77 6.53 13.72 -12.08
N ARG A 78 7.64 13.40 -12.77
CA ARG A 78 8.76 12.66 -12.18
C ARG A 78 9.34 13.37 -10.96
N THR A 79 9.50 14.69 -11.02
CA THR A 79 9.99 15.50 -9.90
C THR A 79 9.00 15.46 -8.73
N LYS A 80 7.69 15.56 -8.98
CA LYS A 80 6.67 15.45 -7.92
C LYS A 80 6.74 14.10 -7.21
N VAL A 81 6.89 13.00 -7.95
CA VAL A 81 7.07 11.66 -7.38
C VAL A 81 8.30 11.59 -6.48
N TRP A 82 9.46 12.06 -6.95
CA TRP A 82 10.68 12.03 -6.13
C TRP A 82 10.62 12.94 -4.92
N VAL A 83 9.98 14.11 -5.01
CA VAL A 83 9.75 15.00 -3.87
C VAL A 83 8.84 14.34 -2.84
N ALA A 84 7.75 13.72 -3.28
CA ALA A 84 6.83 13.00 -2.38
C ALA A 84 7.50 11.79 -1.74
N LEU A 85 8.30 11.01 -2.49
CA LEU A 85 9.08 9.90 -1.94
C LEU A 85 10.10 10.37 -0.91
N GLY A 86 10.87 11.43 -1.22
CA GLY A 86 11.82 12.02 -0.29
C GLY A 86 11.13 12.53 0.98
N THR A 87 9.93 13.09 0.84
CA THR A 87 9.10 13.54 1.96
C THR A 87 8.70 12.35 2.85
N VAL A 88 8.17 11.27 2.28
CA VAL A 88 7.80 10.07 3.05
C VAL A 88 9.03 9.45 3.72
N TYR A 89 10.14 9.30 3.00
CA TYR A 89 11.36 8.69 3.52
C TYR A 89 11.92 9.46 4.72
N LEU A 90 12.06 10.77 4.58
CA LEU A 90 12.67 11.59 5.62
C LEU A 90 11.72 11.76 6.80
N ILE A 91 10.45 12.10 6.54
CA ILE A 91 9.49 12.34 7.61
C ILE A 91 9.23 11.06 8.39
N TRP A 92 8.80 9.97 7.75
CA TRP A 92 8.50 8.72 8.45
C TRP A 92 9.76 8.01 8.97
N GLY A 93 10.92 8.24 8.38
CA GLY A 93 12.19 7.84 8.99
C GLY A 93 12.51 8.61 10.27
N SER A 94 12.16 9.89 10.33
CA SER A 94 12.39 10.74 11.50
C SER A 94 11.26 10.70 12.55
N THR A 95 10.14 10.02 12.29
CA THR A 95 9.08 9.89 13.29
C THR A 95 9.53 9.13 14.52
N TYR A 96 10.47 8.19 14.41
CA TYR A 96 11.07 7.50 15.58
C TYR A 96 11.73 8.50 16.53
N LEU A 97 12.51 9.45 15.99
CA LEU A 97 13.03 10.56 16.78
C LEU A 97 11.90 11.40 17.38
N GLY A 98 10.87 11.74 16.59
CA GLY A 98 9.72 12.51 17.08
C GLY A 98 8.96 11.83 18.22
N ILE A 99 8.83 10.50 18.16
CA ILE A 99 8.21 9.66 19.20
C ILE A 99 9.05 9.70 20.47
N GLU A 100 10.36 9.51 20.37
CA GLU A 100 11.26 9.60 21.52
C GLU A 100 11.18 10.97 22.20
N LEU A 101 11.29 12.07 21.43
CA LEU A 101 11.21 13.43 21.94
C LEU A 101 9.88 13.71 22.66
N ALA A 102 8.76 13.35 22.02
CA ALA A 102 7.43 13.50 22.60
C ALA A 102 7.28 12.66 23.87
N GLY A 103 7.85 11.46 23.87
CA GLY A 103 7.81 10.50 24.95
C GLY A 103 8.63 10.89 26.19
N GLU A 104 9.52 11.88 26.12
CA GLU A 104 10.36 12.29 27.27
C GLU A 104 9.52 12.71 28.49
N THR A 105 8.48 13.53 28.28
CA THR A 105 7.61 14.03 29.37
C THR A 105 6.11 13.85 29.13
N ILE A 106 5.67 13.63 27.88
CA ILE A 106 4.26 13.36 27.60
C ILE A 106 4.03 11.84 27.67
N PRO A 107 3.03 11.35 28.43
CA PRO A 107 2.75 9.93 28.50
C PRO A 107 2.39 9.34 27.12
N PRO A 108 2.89 8.13 26.75
CA PRO A 108 2.85 7.62 25.37
C PRO A 108 1.44 7.51 24.79
N LEU A 109 0.53 6.87 25.51
CA LEU A 109 -0.85 6.65 25.04
C LEU A 109 -1.61 7.98 24.90
N PHE A 110 -1.35 8.93 25.80
CA PHE A 110 -1.91 10.27 25.72
C PHE A 110 -1.34 11.03 24.51
N ALA A 111 -0.02 10.99 24.28
CA ALA A 111 0.63 11.61 23.14
C ALA A 111 0.07 11.07 21.81
N VAL A 112 -0.06 9.76 21.68
CA VAL A 112 -0.59 9.12 20.46
C VAL A 112 -2.08 9.41 20.26
N GLY A 113 -2.89 9.30 21.33
CA GLY A 113 -4.31 9.60 21.28
C GLY A 113 -4.58 11.04 20.84
N THR A 114 -3.95 12.01 21.51
CA THR A 114 -4.06 13.43 21.13
C THR A 114 -3.51 13.71 19.74
N ARG A 115 -2.40 13.08 19.35
CA ARG A 115 -1.81 13.21 18.01
C ARG A 115 -2.80 12.82 16.92
N PHE A 116 -3.42 11.64 17.04
CA PHE A 116 -4.32 11.14 16.01
C PHE A 116 -5.68 11.84 16.02
N VAL A 117 -6.20 12.27 17.18
CA VAL A 117 -7.37 13.15 17.21
C VAL A 117 -7.07 14.47 16.50
N ALA A 118 -5.97 15.15 16.84
CA ALA A 118 -5.60 16.42 16.23
C ALA A 118 -5.37 16.29 14.72
N ALA A 119 -4.56 15.31 14.30
CA ALA A 119 -4.27 15.07 12.89
C ALA A 119 -5.52 14.64 12.11
N GLY A 120 -6.36 13.77 12.68
CA GLY A 120 -7.60 13.32 12.06
C GLY A 120 -8.60 14.47 11.86
N LEU A 121 -8.74 15.36 12.86
CA LEU A 121 -9.59 16.55 12.75
C LEU A 121 -9.05 17.52 11.69
N LEU A 122 -7.75 17.79 11.68
CA LEU A 122 -7.12 18.68 10.70
C LEU A 122 -7.22 18.11 9.29
N MET A 123 -6.95 16.81 9.10
CA MET A 123 -7.07 16.15 7.81
C MET A 123 -8.52 16.13 7.34
N ALA A 124 -9.48 15.87 8.23
CA ALA A 124 -10.90 15.94 7.91
C ALA A 124 -11.30 17.35 7.48
N ALA A 125 -10.89 18.39 8.22
CA ALA A 125 -11.19 19.78 7.90
C ALA A 125 -10.63 20.19 6.53
N ILE A 126 -9.36 19.86 6.25
CA ILE A 126 -8.72 20.12 4.96
C ILE A 126 -9.45 19.37 3.83
N THR A 127 -9.85 18.13 4.08
CA THR A 127 -10.56 17.28 3.11
C THR A 127 -11.94 17.85 2.80
N VAL A 128 -12.72 18.23 3.82
CA VAL A 128 -14.02 18.89 3.65
C VAL A 128 -13.86 20.21 2.89
N GLN A 129 -12.85 21.01 3.21
CA GLN A 129 -12.62 22.29 2.54
C GLN A 129 -12.27 22.13 1.05
N ARG A 130 -11.50 21.09 0.70
CA ARG A 130 -11.00 20.89 -0.68
C ARG A 130 -11.91 20.04 -1.55
N ARG A 131 -12.59 19.05 -0.97
CA ARG A 131 -13.37 18.04 -1.69
C ARG A 131 -14.86 18.10 -1.35
N GLY A 132 -15.26 18.84 -0.33
CA GLY A 132 -16.63 18.95 0.14
C GLY A 132 -17.02 17.83 1.13
N VAL A 133 -18.08 18.05 1.90
CA VAL A 133 -18.52 17.13 2.97
C VAL A 133 -19.01 15.77 2.45
N HIS A 134 -19.38 15.68 1.17
CA HIS A 134 -19.96 14.47 0.59
C HIS A 134 -18.98 13.28 0.57
N VAL A 135 -17.66 13.51 0.62
CA VAL A 135 -16.66 12.44 0.70
C VAL A 135 -16.71 11.66 2.01
N PHE A 136 -17.34 12.20 3.05
CA PHE A 136 -17.60 11.50 4.32
C PHE A 136 -18.94 10.74 4.34
N ARG A 137 -19.69 10.72 3.22
CA ARG A 137 -20.87 9.85 3.08
C ARG A 137 -20.44 8.42 2.77
N VAL A 138 -19.97 7.74 3.81
CA VAL A 138 -19.48 6.37 3.74
C VAL A 138 -20.58 5.36 4.09
N ARG A 139 -20.51 4.17 3.52
CA ARG A 139 -21.43 3.08 3.87
C ARG A 139 -21.11 2.58 5.29
N PRO A 140 -22.09 2.05 6.05
CA PRO A 140 -21.84 1.52 7.39
C PRO A 140 -20.74 0.44 7.43
N VAL A 141 -20.66 -0.40 6.39
CA VAL A 141 -19.59 -1.41 6.26
C VAL A 141 -18.21 -0.77 6.09
N GLU A 142 -18.09 0.29 5.29
CA GLU A 142 -16.84 1.02 5.07
C GLU A 142 -16.41 1.75 6.34
N LEU A 143 -17.36 2.31 7.08
CA LEU A 143 -17.10 2.93 8.38
C LEU A 143 -16.61 1.90 9.41
N ALA A 144 -17.24 0.73 9.47
CA ALA A 144 -16.82 -0.34 10.37
C ALA A 144 -15.42 -0.86 10.03
N THR A 145 -15.12 -1.03 8.74
CA THR A 145 -13.78 -1.41 8.27
C THR A 145 -12.75 -0.32 8.57
N ALA A 146 -13.03 0.95 8.25
CA ALA A 146 -12.14 2.06 8.57
C ALA A 146 -11.92 2.21 10.09
N ALA A 147 -12.93 1.92 10.91
CA ALA A 147 -12.79 1.88 12.36
C ALA A 147 -11.88 0.73 12.83
N LEU A 148 -12.02 -0.48 12.25
CA LEU A 148 -11.14 -1.61 12.54
C LEU A 148 -9.69 -1.30 12.13
N VAL A 149 -9.48 -0.72 10.94
CA VAL A 149 -8.15 -0.29 10.48
C VAL A 149 -7.60 0.83 11.37
N GLY A 150 -8.44 1.77 11.80
CA GLY A 150 -8.11 2.81 12.77
C GLY A 150 -7.76 2.28 14.16
N LEU A 151 -8.29 1.13 14.55
CA LEU A 151 -7.86 0.44 15.77
C LEU A 151 -6.48 -0.22 15.57
N LEU A 152 -6.24 -0.83 14.41
CA LEU A 152 -5.01 -1.58 14.15
C LEU A 152 -3.81 -0.65 13.84
N LEU A 153 -3.95 0.33 12.95
CA LEU A 153 -2.82 1.16 12.50
C LEU A 153 -2.41 2.22 13.56
N PRO A 154 -3.29 3.13 14.00
CA PRO A 154 -3.05 3.94 15.19
C PRO A 154 -2.73 3.13 16.45
N GLY A 155 -3.36 1.97 16.66
CA GLY A 155 -3.03 1.08 17.78
C GLY A 155 -1.61 0.53 17.71
N ALA A 156 -1.13 0.12 16.53
CA ALA A 156 0.25 -0.28 16.31
C ALA A 156 1.23 0.85 16.67
N ASN A 157 0.92 2.11 16.31
CA ASN A 157 1.71 3.26 16.73
C ASN A 157 1.71 3.43 18.26
N ALA A 158 0.58 3.21 18.92
CA ALA A 158 0.51 3.27 20.38
C ALA A 158 1.40 2.21 21.05
N ILE A 159 1.38 0.97 20.53
CA ILE A 159 2.25 -0.12 20.98
C ILE A 159 3.72 0.27 20.80
N LEU A 160 4.07 0.85 19.65
CA LEU A 160 5.43 1.32 19.35
C LEU A 160 5.88 2.42 20.34
N PHE A 161 5.04 3.43 20.56
CA PHE A 161 5.33 4.57 21.44
C PHE A 161 5.64 4.15 22.88
N VAL A 162 4.96 3.11 23.38
CA VAL A 162 5.21 2.55 24.71
C VAL A 162 6.55 1.81 24.75
N ALA A 163 6.89 1.08 23.67
CA ALA A 163 8.12 0.29 23.59
C ALA A 163 9.37 1.15 23.37
N GLU A 164 9.29 2.23 22.59
CA GLU A 164 10.44 3.08 22.23
C GLU A 164 11.12 3.71 23.45
N ARG A 165 10.40 3.95 24.55
CA ARG A 165 10.99 4.37 25.84
C ARG A 165 12.05 3.41 26.40
N HIS A 166 12.11 2.19 25.89
CA HIS A 166 13.01 1.13 26.34
C HIS A 166 13.85 0.55 25.19
N VAL A 167 13.67 1.04 23.95
CA VAL A 167 14.30 0.49 22.76
C VAL A 167 14.85 1.63 21.91
N PRO A 168 16.16 1.65 21.59
CA PRO A 168 16.75 2.67 20.74
C PRO A 168 16.00 2.86 19.43
N THR A 169 15.83 4.10 19.00
CA THR A 169 15.03 4.49 17.82
C THR A 169 15.50 3.75 16.56
N GLY A 170 16.81 3.57 16.40
CA GLY A 170 17.38 2.78 15.31
C GLY A 170 16.94 1.31 15.32
N VAL A 171 16.92 0.67 16.49
CA VAL A 171 16.50 -0.74 16.63
C VAL A 171 15.00 -0.88 16.39
N SER A 172 14.19 0.01 16.96
CA SER A 172 12.73 0.04 16.76
C SER A 172 12.38 0.15 15.28
N SER A 173 13.05 1.03 14.56
CA SER A 173 12.82 1.22 13.12
C SER A 173 13.14 -0.01 12.28
N LEU A 174 14.18 -0.76 12.62
CA LEU A 174 14.54 -2.00 11.93
C LEU A 174 13.52 -3.11 12.20
N ILE A 175 13.02 -3.21 13.43
CA ILE A 175 11.98 -4.18 13.78
C ILE A 175 10.69 -3.84 13.01
N ILE A 176 10.27 -2.57 12.98
CA ILE A 176 9.12 -2.12 12.18
C ILE A 176 9.36 -2.32 10.68
N GLY A 177 10.61 -2.21 10.21
CA GLY A 177 11.01 -2.55 8.85
C GLY A 177 10.64 -3.98 8.41
N SER A 178 10.35 -4.88 9.35
CA SER A 178 9.86 -6.24 9.07
C SER A 178 8.39 -6.32 8.63
N VAL A 179 7.61 -5.23 8.65
CA VAL A 179 6.20 -5.20 8.22
C VAL A 179 5.93 -5.94 6.90
N PRO A 180 6.71 -5.76 5.82
CA PRO A 180 6.49 -6.49 4.57
C PRO A 180 6.62 -8.02 4.70
N LEU A 181 7.45 -8.51 5.63
CA LEU A 181 7.61 -9.94 5.88
C LEU A 181 6.32 -10.52 6.47
N TRP A 182 5.73 -9.81 7.43
CA TRP A 182 4.44 -10.17 8.02
C TRP A 182 3.31 -10.15 7.00
N VAL A 183 3.29 -9.16 6.09
CA VAL A 183 2.30 -9.10 5.01
C VAL A 183 2.40 -10.32 4.08
N VAL A 184 3.60 -10.78 3.72
CA VAL A 184 3.77 -12.01 2.92
C VAL A 184 3.21 -13.23 3.66
N LEU A 185 3.46 -13.35 4.97
CA LEU A 185 2.91 -14.44 5.77
C LEU A 185 1.37 -14.40 5.84
N LEU A 186 0.79 -13.23 6.07
CA LEU A 186 -0.67 -13.03 6.09
C LEU A 186 -1.30 -13.41 4.75
N ARG A 187 -0.65 -13.06 3.63
CA ARG A 187 -1.06 -13.47 2.29
C ARG A 187 -1.02 -14.98 2.10
N THR A 188 0.06 -15.64 2.50
CA THR A 188 0.15 -17.10 2.48
C THR A 188 -0.96 -17.76 3.31
N ALA A 189 -1.24 -17.22 4.51
CA ALA A 189 -2.32 -17.70 5.36
C ALA A 189 -3.72 -17.48 4.74
N ALA A 190 -3.89 -16.41 3.96
CA ALA A 190 -5.11 -16.12 3.19
C ALA A 190 -5.20 -16.90 1.85
N ALA A 191 -4.35 -17.92 1.66
CA ALA A 191 -4.28 -18.76 0.46
C ALA A 191 -3.85 -18.04 -0.83
N ASP A 192 -3.24 -16.84 -0.72
CA ASP A 192 -2.48 -16.29 -1.84
C ASP A 192 -1.23 -17.15 -2.11
N ARG A 193 -0.71 -17.06 -3.34
CA ARG A 193 0.53 -17.72 -3.75
C ARG A 193 1.64 -16.70 -3.99
N PRO A 194 2.26 -16.13 -2.94
CA PRO A 194 3.42 -15.26 -3.12
C PRO A 194 4.56 -16.06 -3.79
N PRO A 195 5.38 -15.41 -4.62
CA PRO A 195 6.49 -16.09 -5.30
C PRO A 195 7.46 -16.69 -4.27
N THR A 196 8.02 -17.85 -4.58
CA THR A 196 8.96 -18.57 -3.69
C THR A 196 10.15 -17.69 -3.26
N ARG A 197 10.56 -16.75 -4.12
CA ARG A 197 11.61 -15.77 -3.80
C ARG A 197 11.23 -14.86 -2.63
N SER A 198 9.97 -14.43 -2.53
CA SER A 198 9.46 -13.68 -1.38
C SER A 198 9.49 -14.54 -0.12
N LEU A 199 9.10 -15.82 -0.20
CA LEU A 199 9.15 -16.74 0.96
C LEU A 199 10.59 -16.98 1.45
N ILE A 200 11.56 -17.08 0.55
CA ILE A 200 12.99 -17.14 0.91
C ILE A 200 13.41 -15.84 1.59
N GLY A 201 13.03 -14.69 1.02
CA GLY A 201 13.28 -13.38 1.61
C GLY A 201 12.68 -13.23 3.02
N VAL A 202 11.49 -13.78 3.26
CA VAL A 202 10.87 -13.85 4.58
C VAL A 202 11.73 -14.65 5.55
N GLY A 203 12.21 -15.84 5.17
CA GLY A 203 13.07 -16.66 6.02
C GLY A 203 14.36 -15.95 6.44
N ILE A 204 15.06 -15.33 5.48
CA ILE A 204 16.30 -14.59 5.77
C ILE A 204 16.00 -13.33 6.59
N GLY A 205 14.88 -12.63 6.30
CA GLY A 205 14.46 -11.45 7.03
C GLY A 205 14.14 -11.75 8.50
N PHE A 206 13.49 -12.87 8.79
CA PHE A 206 13.25 -13.31 10.17
C PHE A 206 14.53 -13.73 10.90
N ALA A 207 15.53 -14.28 10.20
CA ALA A 207 16.84 -14.53 10.79
C ALA A 207 17.53 -13.21 11.19
N GLY A 208 17.46 -12.18 10.33
CA GLY A 208 17.92 -10.83 10.65
C GLY A 208 17.17 -10.22 11.84
N LEU A 209 15.84 -10.38 11.88
CA LEU A 209 15.01 -9.90 12.99
C LEU A 209 15.35 -10.62 14.31
N ALA A 210 15.56 -11.94 14.29
CA ALA A 210 15.96 -12.70 15.46
C ALA A 210 17.33 -12.26 16.00
N LEU A 211 18.26 -11.87 15.12
CA LEU A 211 19.54 -11.30 15.52
C LEU A 211 19.38 -9.93 16.21
N LEU A 212 18.47 -9.09 15.70
CA LEU A 212 18.16 -7.78 16.29
C LEU A 212 17.49 -7.87 17.66
N VAL A 213 16.56 -8.81 17.82
CA VAL A 213 15.77 -9.00 19.06
C VAL A 213 16.58 -9.75 20.13
N ARG A 214 17.85 -10.09 19.87
CA ARG A 214 18.69 -10.78 20.85
C ARG A 214 19.02 -9.84 22.02
N PRO A 215 18.93 -10.30 23.29
CA PRO A 215 19.37 -9.51 24.44
C PRO A 215 20.85 -9.13 24.26
N SER A 216 21.11 -7.87 23.97
CA SER A 216 22.45 -7.38 23.61
C SER A 216 22.70 -6.04 24.29
N GLY A 217 22.55 -5.97 25.62
CA GLY A 217 22.94 -4.83 26.45
C GLY A 217 22.25 -3.47 26.17
N GLY A 218 21.51 -3.31 25.07
CA GLY A 218 20.98 -2.03 24.60
C GLY A 218 19.45 -1.89 24.65
N ALA A 219 18.71 -2.99 24.86
CA ALA A 219 17.27 -2.98 25.12
C ALA A 219 16.83 -4.32 25.76
N PRO A 220 15.82 -4.31 26.64
CA PRO A 220 15.30 -5.55 27.21
C PRO A 220 14.44 -6.31 26.20
N LEU A 221 14.51 -7.65 26.25
CA LEU A 221 13.80 -8.53 25.30
C LEU A 221 12.30 -8.25 25.22
N TRP A 222 11.65 -8.03 26.37
CA TRP A 222 10.21 -7.78 26.42
C TRP A 222 9.82 -6.54 25.61
N ALA A 223 10.62 -5.47 25.64
CA ALA A 223 10.31 -4.23 24.91
C ALA A 223 10.49 -4.43 23.41
N MET A 224 11.54 -5.14 22.99
CA MET A 224 11.74 -5.51 21.59
C MET A 224 10.61 -6.39 21.06
N LEU A 225 10.09 -7.33 21.87
CA LEU A 225 8.91 -8.14 21.50
C LEU A 225 7.64 -7.29 21.37
N ILE A 226 7.47 -6.24 22.17
CA ILE A 226 6.36 -5.28 21.99
C ILE A 226 6.49 -4.54 20.65
N VAL A 227 7.70 -4.15 20.23
CA VAL A 227 7.91 -3.56 18.89
C VAL A 227 7.57 -4.57 17.78
N VAL A 228 7.90 -5.86 17.95
CA VAL A 228 7.49 -6.91 17.02
C VAL A 228 5.97 -7.02 16.94
N CYS A 229 5.28 -7.00 18.09
CA CYS A 229 3.82 -6.97 18.13
C CYS A 229 3.25 -5.74 17.38
N SER A 230 3.86 -4.56 17.56
CA SER A 230 3.50 -3.36 16.79
C SER A 230 3.62 -3.60 15.27
N ALA A 231 4.75 -4.15 14.81
CA ALA A 231 4.95 -4.47 13.39
C ALA A 231 3.89 -5.44 12.86
N MET A 232 3.54 -6.48 13.64
CA MET A 232 2.49 -7.44 13.29
C MET A 232 1.09 -6.80 13.23
N THR A 233 0.74 -5.97 14.22
CA THR A 233 -0.52 -5.23 14.25
C THR A 233 -0.62 -4.28 13.05
N TRP A 234 0.47 -3.58 12.73
CA TRP A 234 0.54 -2.72 11.55
C TRP A 234 0.33 -3.51 10.26
N ALA A 235 1.08 -4.61 10.08
CA ALA A 235 0.98 -5.47 8.90
C ALA A 235 -0.44 -6.02 8.73
N THR A 236 -1.09 -6.39 9.83
CA THR A 236 -2.49 -6.84 9.82
C THR A 236 -3.44 -5.73 9.39
N GLY A 237 -3.29 -4.52 9.94
CA GLY A 237 -4.10 -3.37 9.54
C GLY A 237 -3.94 -3.03 8.06
N ALA A 238 -2.71 -2.98 7.57
CA ALA A 238 -2.40 -2.70 6.17
C ALA A 238 -2.87 -3.81 5.21
N PHE A 239 -2.79 -5.07 5.64
CA PHE A 239 -3.31 -6.20 4.87
C PHE A 239 -4.84 -6.14 4.78
N LEU A 240 -5.53 -5.92 5.90
CA LEU A 240 -6.99 -5.83 5.93
C LEU A 240 -7.52 -4.61 5.16
N SER A 241 -6.85 -3.45 5.25
CA SER A 241 -7.26 -2.24 4.51
C SER A 241 -7.20 -2.43 2.99
N SER A 242 -6.36 -3.34 2.51
CA SER A 242 -6.27 -3.70 1.08
C SER A 242 -7.31 -4.72 0.61
N ARG A 243 -8.00 -5.39 1.55
CA ARG A 243 -8.91 -6.52 1.26
C ARG A 243 -10.37 -6.23 1.59
N LEU A 244 -10.61 -5.34 2.53
CA LEU A 244 -11.94 -5.00 3.01
C LEU A 244 -12.47 -3.73 2.33
N PRO A 245 -13.79 -3.51 2.29
CA PRO A 245 -14.37 -2.30 1.71
C PRO A 245 -13.93 -1.06 2.48
N MET A 246 -13.21 -0.17 1.81
CA MET A 246 -12.76 1.12 2.35
C MET A 246 -13.56 2.27 1.75
N PRO A 247 -13.67 3.42 2.44
CA PRO A 247 -14.18 4.65 1.84
C PRO A 247 -13.47 4.96 0.52
N SER A 248 -14.22 5.41 -0.49
CA SER A 248 -13.68 5.67 -1.83
C SER A 248 -12.64 6.79 -1.86
N ASP A 249 -12.76 7.76 -0.96
CA ASP A 249 -11.79 8.83 -0.80
C ASP A 249 -10.75 8.45 0.26
N SER A 250 -9.49 8.30 -0.16
CA SER A 250 -8.40 7.88 0.73
C SER A 250 -8.11 8.89 1.85
N PHE A 251 -8.31 10.19 1.62
CA PHE A 251 -8.11 11.20 2.68
C PHE A 251 -9.24 11.13 3.71
N ALA A 252 -10.47 10.88 3.28
CA ALA A 252 -11.58 10.63 4.19
C ALA A 252 -11.36 9.34 4.99
N ALA A 253 -10.92 8.25 4.34
CA ALA A 253 -10.56 6.99 5.00
C ALA A 253 -9.50 7.20 6.09
N THR A 254 -8.36 7.81 5.74
CA THR A 254 -7.27 8.09 6.69
C THR A 254 -7.73 9.01 7.83
N SER A 255 -8.58 10.01 7.55
CA SER A 255 -9.13 10.88 8.60
C SER A 255 -9.99 10.09 9.59
N ILE A 256 -10.86 9.19 9.10
CA ILE A 256 -11.70 8.33 9.93
C ILE A 256 -10.83 7.38 10.77
N GLU A 257 -9.83 6.73 10.17
CA GLU A 257 -8.91 5.83 10.86
C GLU A 257 -8.19 6.55 12.01
N MET A 258 -7.63 7.73 11.75
CA MET A 258 -6.97 8.56 12.77
C MET A 258 -7.94 8.99 13.87
N LEU A 259 -9.14 9.45 13.52
CA LEU A 259 -10.14 9.88 14.50
C LEU A 259 -10.61 8.72 15.39
N VAL A 260 -10.88 7.55 14.82
CA VAL A 260 -11.30 6.37 15.59
C VAL A 260 -10.17 5.90 16.50
N GLY A 261 -8.96 5.74 15.95
CA GLY A 261 -7.80 5.33 16.74
C GLY A 261 -7.51 6.32 17.86
N GLY A 262 -7.52 7.62 17.56
CA GLY A 262 -7.35 8.68 18.54
C GLY A 262 -8.45 8.70 19.60
N ALA A 263 -9.72 8.55 19.20
CA ALA A 263 -10.87 8.55 20.12
C ALA A 263 -10.88 7.35 21.07
N ILE A 264 -10.30 6.22 20.68
CA ILE A 264 -10.12 5.05 21.56
C ILE A 264 -8.91 5.23 22.47
N LEU A 265 -7.77 5.66 21.91
CA LEU A 265 -6.51 5.76 22.64
C LEU A 265 -6.47 6.93 23.64
N LEU A 266 -7.11 8.04 23.34
CA LEU A 266 -7.08 9.24 24.18
C LEU A 266 -7.72 9.00 25.56
N PRO A 267 -8.94 8.46 25.70
CA PRO A 267 -9.51 8.11 27.00
C PRO A 267 -8.66 7.11 27.77
N ILE A 268 -8.10 6.10 27.10
CA ILE A 268 -7.20 5.12 27.72
C ILE A 268 -5.95 5.82 28.27
N GLY A 269 -5.33 6.72 27.48
CA GLY A 269 -4.19 7.51 27.90
C GLY A 269 -4.49 8.38 29.12
N ILE A 270 -5.63 9.09 29.11
CA ILE A 270 -6.06 9.92 30.25
C ILE A 270 -6.28 9.06 31.51
N ALA A 271 -6.98 7.93 31.37
CA ALA A 271 -7.35 7.06 32.48
C ALA A 271 -6.14 6.31 33.08
N THR A 272 -5.14 5.97 32.28
CA THR A 272 -3.97 5.19 32.73
C THR A 272 -2.81 6.04 33.21
N THR A 273 -2.70 7.29 32.74
CA THR A 273 -1.51 8.11 32.99
C THR A 273 -1.77 9.43 33.71
N HIS A 274 -3.02 9.86 33.83
CA HIS A 274 -3.41 11.12 34.50
C HIS A 274 -2.48 12.29 34.17
N PRO A 275 -2.39 12.70 32.88
CA PRO A 275 -1.36 13.60 32.40
C PRO A 275 -1.40 14.97 33.09
N HIS A 276 -0.27 15.37 33.66
CA HIS A 276 -0.06 16.71 34.24
C HIS A 276 0.57 17.63 33.20
N PHE A 277 -0.25 18.49 32.58
CA PHE A 277 0.18 19.36 31.48
C PHE A 277 1.33 20.32 31.84
N ALA A 278 1.48 20.66 33.12
CA ALA A 278 2.55 21.53 33.61
C ALA A 278 3.95 20.90 33.50
N ASP A 279 4.03 19.56 33.45
CA ASP A 279 5.28 18.81 33.41
C ASP A 279 5.80 18.63 31.98
N PHE A 280 5.03 19.03 30.97
CA PHE A 280 5.38 18.84 29.58
C PHE A 280 6.50 19.80 29.18
N SER A 281 7.65 19.24 28.83
CA SER A 281 8.78 20.01 28.35
C SER A 281 8.51 20.59 26.96
N ALA A 282 9.15 21.73 26.65
CA ALA A 282 9.10 22.32 25.31
C ALA A 282 9.59 21.34 24.23
N ARG A 283 10.56 20.47 24.57
CA ARG A 283 11.12 19.46 23.68
C ARG A 283 10.10 18.38 23.34
N SER A 284 9.33 17.91 24.33
CA SER A 284 8.25 16.95 24.09
C SER A 284 7.07 17.55 23.34
N ILE A 285 6.72 18.80 23.64
CA ILE A 285 5.67 19.52 22.88
C ILE A 285 6.09 19.68 21.42
N PHE A 286 7.36 20.01 21.15
CA PHE A 286 7.90 20.08 19.79
C PHE A 286 7.84 18.72 19.09
N GLY A 287 8.28 17.64 19.75
CA GLY A 287 8.17 16.27 19.22
C GLY A 287 6.72 15.92 18.86
N TRP A 288 5.77 16.20 19.76
CA TRP A 288 4.36 15.97 19.52
C TRP A 288 3.83 16.80 18.35
N PHE A 289 4.15 18.10 18.29
CA PHE A 289 3.73 18.97 17.19
C PHE A 289 4.31 18.51 15.85
N TYR A 290 5.58 18.10 15.83
CA TYR A 290 6.24 17.51 14.67
C TYR A 290 5.49 16.26 14.17
N LEU A 291 5.11 15.39 15.09
CA LEU A 291 4.37 14.17 14.77
C LEU A 291 2.95 14.44 14.24
N VAL A 292 2.25 15.44 14.77
CA VAL A 292 0.92 15.85 14.28
C VAL A 292 1.03 16.42 12.87
N THR A 293 1.96 17.35 12.66
CA THR A 293 2.04 18.12 11.41
C THR A 293 2.79 17.36 10.32
N PHE A 294 4.07 17.07 10.53
CA PHE A 294 4.90 16.42 9.52
C PHE A 294 4.56 14.93 9.45
N GLY A 295 4.61 14.22 10.59
CA GLY A 295 4.37 12.78 10.63
C GLY A 295 3.00 12.38 10.10
N SER A 296 1.94 13.01 10.62
CA SER A 296 0.57 12.63 10.32
C SER A 296 -0.07 13.40 9.16
N LEU A 297 0.11 14.71 9.00
CA LEU A 297 -0.52 15.43 7.87
C LEU A 297 0.32 15.35 6.59
N VAL A 298 1.56 15.83 6.63
CA VAL A 298 2.41 15.93 5.43
C VAL A 298 2.79 14.54 4.93
N GLY A 299 3.23 13.66 5.82
CA GLY A 299 3.63 12.29 5.50
C GLY A 299 2.52 11.48 4.87
N TYR A 300 1.33 11.41 5.50
CA TYR A 300 0.20 10.69 4.91
C TYR A 300 -0.32 11.34 3.63
N THR A 301 -0.32 12.68 3.52
CA THR A 301 -0.73 13.35 2.28
C THR A 301 0.18 12.97 1.12
N ALA A 302 1.50 12.99 1.33
CA ALA A 302 2.48 12.58 0.33
C ALA A 302 2.34 11.08 -0.02
N PHE A 303 2.11 10.24 0.99
CA PHE A 303 1.92 8.81 0.82
C PHE A 303 0.65 8.47 0.02
N VAL A 304 -0.50 9.03 0.40
CA VAL A 304 -1.77 8.84 -0.31
C VAL A 304 -1.63 9.30 -1.77
N TRP A 305 -1.04 10.48 -1.99
CA TRP A 305 -0.79 10.96 -3.35
C TRP A 305 0.14 10.02 -4.13
N LEU A 306 1.16 9.45 -3.51
CA LEU A 306 2.07 8.49 -4.15
C LEU A 306 1.36 7.19 -4.55
N LEU A 307 0.43 6.69 -3.74
CA LEU A 307 -0.34 5.50 -4.09
C LEU A 307 -1.12 5.67 -5.40
N ASP A 308 -1.58 6.89 -5.68
CA ASP A 308 -2.33 7.21 -6.90
C ASP A 308 -1.43 7.60 -8.09
N ASN A 309 -0.15 7.93 -7.86
CA ASN A 309 0.71 8.58 -8.87
C ASN A 309 2.07 7.90 -9.09
N ALA A 310 2.38 6.81 -8.38
CA ALA A 310 3.63 6.08 -8.52
C ALA A 310 3.43 4.57 -8.42
N PRO A 311 4.28 3.76 -9.08
CA PRO A 311 4.20 2.30 -8.96
C PRO A 311 4.33 1.86 -7.49
N LEU A 312 3.46 0.95 -7.03
CA LEU A 312 3.44 0.48 -5.64
C LEU A 312 4.81 -0.05 -5.18
N GLY A 313 5.54 -0.75 -6.05
CA GLY A 313 6.90 -1.21 -5.76
C GLY A 313 7.90 -0.07 -5.50
N THR A 314 7.70 1.09 -6.13
CA THR A 314 8.50 2.31 -5.88
C THR A 314 8.04 3.04 -4.63
N VAL A 315 6.76 2.98 -4.27
CA VAL A 315 6.29 3.57 -3.01
C VAL A 315 6.81 2.74 -1.83
N ALA A 316 6.70 1.41 -1.90
CA ALA A 316 7.06 0.48 -0.84
C ALA A 316 8.55 0.49 -0.44
N THR A 317 9.41 1.16 -1.19
CA THR A 317 10.83 1.33 -0.87
C THR A 317 11.09 2.15 0.39
N TYR A 318 10.11 2.97 0.84
CA TYR A 318 10.24 3.68 2.12
C TYR A 318 10.52 2.72 3.28
N ALA A 319 10.01 1.48 3.21
CA ALA A 319 10.09 0.50 4.27
C ALA A 319 11.53 0.13 4.66
N TYR A 320 12.50 0.28 3.74
CA TYR A 320 13.93 0.05 4.01
C TYR A 320 14.78 1.32 4.01
N VAL A 321 14.24 2.47 3.60
CA VAL A 321 14.94 3.76 3.75
C VAL A 321 14.70 4.36 5.13
N ASN A 322 13.48 4.23 5.67
CA ASN A 322 13.11 4.79 6.97
C ASN A 322 14.04 4.34 8.11
N PRO A 323 14.46 3.06 8.22
CA PRO A 323 15.37 2.66 9.29
C PRO A 323 16.75 3.31 9.18
N ILE A 324 17.25 3.57 7.97
CA ILE A 324 18.53 4.26 7.76
C ILE A 324 18.45 5.69 8.29
N VAL A 325 17.34 6.38 7.99
CA VAL A 325 17.08 7.75 8.50
C VAL A 325 16.95 7.74 10.03
N ALA A 326 16.21 6.78 10.58
CA ALA A 326 16.03 6.65 12.03
C ALA A 326 17.37 6.41 12.75
N ILE A 327 18.20 5.49 12.27
CA ILE A 327 19.53 5.22 12.83
C ILE A 327 20.42 6.46 12.75
N ALA A 328 20.43 7.16 11.61
CA ALA A 328 21.23 8.37 11.43
C ALA A 328 20.80 9.47 12.41
N LEU A 329 19.49 9.70 12.55
CA LEU A 329 18.96 10.70 13.46
C LEU A 329 19.13 10.31 14.94
N GLY A 330 18.94 9.04 15.29
CA GLY A 330 19.22 8.53 16.62
C GLY A 330 20.70 8.71 17.01
N ALA A 331 21.62 8.41 16.09
CA ALA A 331 23.05 8.61 16.33
C ALA A 331 23.44 10.10 16.46
N ILE A 332 22.89 10.97 15.62
CA ILE A 332 23.25 12.41 15.59
C ILE A 332 22.59 13.20 16.73
N VAL A 333 21.30 12.96 16.99
CA VAL A 333 20.47 13.80 17.88
C VAL A 333 20.33 13.21 19.28
N LEU A 334 20.22 11.88 19.37
CA LEU A 334 20.05 11.17 20.65
C LEU A 334 21.35 10.54 21.16
N HIS A 335 22.44 10.66 20.38
CA HIS A 335 23.74 10.05 20.68
C HIS A 335 23.67 8.52 20.88
N GLU A 336 22.72 7.86 20.21
CA GLU A 336 22.62 6.40 20.19
C GLU A 336 23.86 5.80 19.51
N SER A 337 24.47 4.79 20.13
CA SER A 337 25.62 4.09 19.57
C SER A 337 25.18 2.74 18.98
N PRO A 338 24.95 2.65 17.65
CA PRO A 338 24.57 1.38 17.03
C PRO A 338 25.70 0.36 17.19
N THR A 339 25.33 -0.82 17.69
CA THR A 339 26.27 -1.92 17.87
C THR A 339 26.57 -2.59 16.53
N TRP A 340 27.70 -3.31 16.43
CA TRP A 340 27.99 -4.15 15.26
C TRP A 340 26.89 -5.19 14.99
N THR A 341 26.24 -5.71 16.03
CA THR A 341 25.09 -6.59 15.91
C THR A 341 23.87 -5.89 15.30
N THR A 342 23.61 -4.64 15.67
CA THR A 342 22.58 -3.80 15.04
C THR A 342 22.90 -3.60 13.56
N GLY A 343 24.17 -3.37 13.20
CA GLY A 343 24.60 -3.21 11.81
C GLY A 343 24.38 -4.45 10.94
N ILE A 344 24.76 -5.64 11.43
CA ILE A 344 24.55 -6.91 10.71
C ILE A 344 23.06 -7.23 10.60
N GLY A 345 22.30 -7.08 11.69
CA GLY A 345 20.86 -7.27 11.70
C GLY A 345 20.15 -6.31 10.75
N ALA A 346 20.57 -5.04 10.71
CA ALA A 346 20.09 -4.06 9.76
C ALA A 346 20.34 -4.48 8.32
N LEU A 347 21.57 -4.88 7.99
CA LEU A 347 21.91 -5.31 6.64
C LEU A 347 21.03 -6.48 6.18
N LEU A 348 20.83 -7.48 7.05
CA LEU A 348 19.99 -8.64 6.76
C LEU A 348 18.53 -8.22 6.54
N VAL A 349 17.93 -7.49 7.48
CA VAL A 349 16.51 -7.06 7.37
C VAL A 349 16.30 -6.20 6.14
N LEU A 350 17.14 -5.19 5.92
CA LEU A 350 17.02 -4.27 4.79
C LEU A 350 17.20 -4.98 3.45
N ALA A 351 18.19 -5.88 3.32
CA ALA A 351 18.40 -6.65 2.10
C ALA A 351 17.20 -7.56 1.79
N CYS A 352 16.64 -8.20 2.81
CA CYS A 352 15.50 -9.10 2.66
C CYS A 352 14.22 -8.35 2.32
N VAL A 353 13.95 -7.24 2.99
CA VAL A 353 12.80 -6.38 2.69
C VAL A 353 12.93 -5.81 1.29
N ALA A 354 14.12 -5.38 0.87
CA ALA A 354 14.36 -4.95 -0.50
C ALA A 354 14.12 -6.08 -1.52
N LEU A 355 14.52 -7.32 -1.21
CA LEU A 355 14.23 -8.49 -2.04
C LEU A 355 12.71 -8.72 -2.15
N VAL A 356 12.01 -8.79 -1.01
CA VAL A 356 10.56 -9.03 -0.94
C VAL A 356 9.78 -7.93 -1.67
N VAL A 357 10.07 -6.66 -1.40
CA VAL A 357 9.39 -5.54 -2.06
C VAL A 357 9.60 -5.57 -3.58
N ARG A 358 10.80 -5.93 -4.05
CA ARG A 358 11.09 -6.04 -5.49
C ARG A 358 10.42 -7.25 -6.14
N THR A 359 10.28 -8.37 -5.44
CA THR A 359 9.63 -9.57 -5.98
C THR A 359 8.11 -9.47 -5.96
N GLU A 360 7.56 -8.70 -5.03
CA GLU A 360 6.11 -8.45 -4.93
C GLU A 360 5.64 -7.28 -5.80
N ALA A 361 6.55 -6.44 -6.30
CA ALA A 361 6.21 -5.44 -7.30
C ALA A 361 5.75 -6.17 -8.59
N ILE A 362 4.43 -6.14 -8.84
CA ILE A 362 3.82 -6.73 -10.03
C ILE A 362 4.50 -6.12 -11.28
N PRO A 363 5.00 -6.92 -12.23
CA PRO A 363 5.53 -6.39 -13.49
C PRO A 363 4.42 -5.64 -14.24
N PRO A 364 4.69 -4.42 -14.77
CA PRO A 364 3.69 -3.62 -15.48
C PRO A 364 3.06 -4.32 -16.70
N GLU A 365 3.68 -5.38 -17.23
CA GLU A 365 3.09 -6.20 -18.30
C GLU A 365 1.85 -6.98 -17.87
N ALA A 366 1.71 -7.38 -16.60
CA ALA A 366 0.53 -8.10 -16.13
C ALA A 366 -0.72 -7.18 -16.02
N GLU A 367 -0.50 -5.89 -15.74
CA GLU A 367 -1.55 -4.87 -15.64
C GLU A 367 -2.06 -4.46 -17.03
N ALA A 368 -1.17 -4.36 -18.02
CA ALA A 368 -1.53 -4.10 -19.42
C ALA A 368 -2.31 -5.27 -20.06
N ILE A 369 -1.97 -6.52 -19.71
CA ILE A 369 -2.69 -7.72 -20.21
C ILE A 369 -4.06 -7.86 -19.53
N GLY A 370 -4.19 -7.50 -18.25
CA GLY A 370 -5.46 -7.51 -17.52
C GLY A 370 -6.44 -6.42 -17.99
N ALA A 371 -5.94 -5.20 -18.24
CA ALA A 371 -6.76 -4.10 -18.77
C ALA A 371 -7.26 -4.39 -20.20
N GLY A 372 -6.39 -4.95 -21.07
CA GLY A 372 -6.78 -5.34 -22.43
C GLY A 372 -7.80 -6.49 -22.47
N ALA A 373 -7.76 -7.41 -21.50
CA ALA A 373 -8.75 -8.48 -21.39
C ALA A 373 -10.13 -7.96 -20.93
N ALA A 374 -10.17 -7.02 -19.98
CA ALA A 374 -11.41 -6.42 -19.50
C ALA A 374 -12.09 -5.53 -20.57
N GLU A 375 -11.32 -4.82 -21.40
CA GLU A 375 -11.83 -3.99 -22.48
C GLU A 375 -12.45 -4.80 -23.62
N LEU A 376 -11.91 -6.00 -23.90
CA LEU A 376 -12.44 -6.95 -24.89
C LEU A 376 -13.74 -7.65 -24.42
N GLU A 377 -13.97 -7.74 -23.11
CA GLU A 377 -15.19 -8.32 -22.54
C GLU A 377 -16.35 -7.31 -22.50
N LEU A 378 -16.04 -6.03 -22.28
CA LEU A 378 -16.99 -4.91 -22.36
C LEU A 378 -17.43 -4.57 -23.79
N THR A 379 -16.64 -4.89 -24.82
CA THR A 379 -17.03 -4.71 -26.24
C THR A 379 -17.83 -5.88 -26.81
N ARG A 380 -17.99 -6.98 -26.07
CA ARG A 380 -18.77 -8.17 -26.48
C ARG A 380 -20.16 -8.24 -25.84
N GLN A 381 -20.49 -7.35 -24.90
CA GLN A 381 -21.85 -7.13 -24.38
C GLN A 381 -22.48 -5.95 -25.11
#